data_AF-A0A942WAN4-F1
#
_entry.id   AF-A0A942WAN4-F1
#
_cell.length_a   1.000
_cell.length_b   1.000
_cell.length_c   1.000
_cell.angle_alpha   90.00
_cell.angle_beta   90.00
_cell.angle_gamma   90.00
#
_symmetry.space_group_name_H-M   'P 1'
#
loop_
_entity.id
_entity.type
_entity.pdbx_description
1 polymer ?
#
loop_
_entity_poly.entity_id
_entity_poly.type
_entity_poly.pdbx_seq_one_letter_code
_entity_poly.pdbx_strand_id
1 'polypeptide(L)'
;MVLTPTSYICVNNFLVKKDFKLIKRFNVMEMLPVIAYILFNLVCSSRGAILQIFIATMVMYHLLYHKQNGWNKHYNIKALVKIVVIATVLLIIFVELRDIVGRNYSETAKSPLYYICCYIGGSIHLLDDFIKKPIDGSQIWGKETFYSIIRFIGQRFNIKDWIYISHLEFRYSNGLNVGNIYTAFRKYIYDFGYFGVIWCTALVSFIYNQIYYTIKYSKKRSVLYDISIIFFGYIAYGYFYMSIQEQPLSAILCTTTIIMPILFMLVVYCLKLKVRFLKIRFCRR
;
A
#
# COMPACT_ATOMS: atom_id res chain seq x y z
N MET A 1 -7.01 2.50 2.09
CA MET A 1 -7.34 3.46 0.99
C MET A 1 -8.07 4.72 1.51
N VAL A 2 -9.33 4.66 1.95
CA VAL A 2 -10.17 5.86 2.28
C VAL A 2 -9.55 6.85 3.30
N LEU A 3 -8.67 6.40 4.19
CA LEU A 3 -8.04 7.24 5.24
C LEU A 3 -6.67 7.82 4.89
N THR A 4 -6.15 7.56 3.68
CA THR A 4 -4.91 8.20 3.21
C THR A 4 -4.99 9.74 3.30
N PRO A 5 -6.10 10.40 2.94
CA PRO A 5 -6.19 11.86 3.05
C PRO A 5 -6.28 12.35 4.51
N THR A 6 -6.93 11.61 5.41
CA THR A 6 -6.92 11.90 6.85
C THR A 6 -5.50 11.79 7.42
N SER A 7 -4.77 10.76 6.98
CA SER A 7 -3.37 10.56 7.36
C SER A 7 -2.47 11.68 6.84
N TYR A 8 -2.71 12.16 5.62
CA TYR A 8 -2.04 13.36 5.07
C TYR A 8 -2.23 14.58 5.97
N ILE A 9 -3.45 14.83 6.44
CA ILE A 9 -3.76 15.96 7.33
C ILE A 9 -2.99 15.83 8.64
N CYS A 10 -3.03 14.65 9.27
CA CYS A 10 -2.31 14.39 10.52
C CYS A 10 -0.80 14.66 10.36
N VAL A 11 -0.21 14.14 9.29
CA VAL A 11 1.23 14.32 8.99
C VAL A 11 1.57 15.79 8.74
N ASN A 12 0.78 16.49 7.93
CA ASN A 12 1.02 17.90 7.65
C ASN A 12 0.92 18.75 8.91
N ASN A 13 -0.12 18.55 9.72
CA ASN A 13 -0.33 19.29 10.97
C ASN A 13 0.76 19.00 12.01
N PHE A 14 1.23 17.75 12.07
CA PHE A 14 2.36 17.36 12.91
C PHE A 14 3.64 18.12 12.52
N LEU A 15 3.94 18.21 11.22
CA LEU A 15 5.16 18.88 10.73
C LEU A 15 5.12 20.41 10.90
N VAL A 16 3.95 21.05 10.84
CA VAL A 16 3.82 22.50 10.99
C VAL A 16 3.88 22.96 12.46
N LYS A 17 3.46 22.14 13.42
CA LYS A 17 3.51 22.52 14.84
C LYS A 17 4.91 22.29 15.42
N LYS A 18 5.56 23.37 15.86
CA LYS A 18 6.82 23.32 16.63
C LYS A 18 6.61 23.15 18.14
N ASP A 19 5.37 23.20 18.64
CA ASP A 19 5.05 23.21 20.07
C ASP A 19 4.31 21.93 20.53
N PHE A 20 4.95 21.18 21.43
CA PHE A 20 4.55 19.84 21.91
C PHE A 20 3.22 19.83 22.68
N LYS A 21 2.88 20.90 23.42
CA LYS A 21 1.61 20.95 24.19
C LYS A 21 0.38 21.09 23.28
N LEU A 22 0.51 21.82 22.18
CA LEU A 22 -0.51 22.00 21.14
C LEU A 22 -0.63 20.79 20.19
N ILE A 23 0.41 19.96 20.10
CA ILE A 23 0.38 18.65 19.42
C ILE A 23 -0.55 17.70 20.18
N LYS A 24 -0.41 17.60 21.51
CA LYS A 24 -1.17 16.64 22.36
C LYS A 24 -2.71 16.78 22.29
N ARG A 25 -3.26 18.01 22.32
CA ARG A 25 -4.71 18.23 22.46
C ARG A 25 -5.50 18.12 21.15
N PHE A 26 -4.87 18.41 20.01
CA PHE A 26 -5.52 18.37 18.69
C PHE A 26 -5.23 17.08 17.90
N ASN A 27 -4.11 16.40 18.15
CA ASN A 27 -3.80 15.13 17.45
C ASN A 27 -4.80 14.02 17.77
N VAL A 28 -5.36 13.96 18.98
CA VAL A 28 -6.18 12.81 19.39
C VAL A 28 -7.45 12.69 18.53
N MET A 29 -8.14 13.81 18.24
CA MET A 29 -9.36 13.78 17.43
C MET A 29 -9.08 13.56 15.94
N GLU A 30 -7.98 14.10 15.39
CA GLU A 30 -7.59 13.87 13.99
C GLU A 30 -7.06 12.44 13.77
N MET A 31 -6.42 11.85 14.77
CA MET A 31 -5.92 10.46 14.74
C MET A 31 -7.01 9.43 15.02
N LEU A 32 -8.15 9.82 15.62
CA LEU A 32 -9.22 8.91 16.00
C LEU A 32 -9.71 8.04 14.83
N PRO A 33 -9.96 8.55 13.61
CA PRO A 33 -10.38 7.72 12.48
C PRO A 33 -9.28 6.74 12.02
N VAL A 34 -8.01 7.15 12.12
CA VAL A 34 -6.86 6.29 11.75
C VAL A 34 -6.70 5.17 12.77
N ILE A 35 -6.80 5.48 14.07
CA ILE A 35 -6.74 4.51 15.16
C ILE A 35 -7.93 3.54 15.07
N ALA A 36 -9.15 4.05 14.90
CA ALA A 36 -10.35 3.24 14.73
C ALA A 36 -10.23 2.28 13.54
N TYR A 37 -9.64 2.73 12.43
CA TYR A 37 -9.39 1.88 11.28
C TYR A 37 -8.34 0.79 11.54
N ILE A 38 -7.26 1.13 12.24
CA ILE A 38 -6.27 0.13 12.63
C ILE A 38 -6.93 -0.92 13.52
N LEU A 39 -7.68 -0.51 14.55
CA LEU A 39 -8.42 -1.42 15.44
C LEU A 39 -9.43 -2.28 14.67
N PHE A 40 -10.21 -1.69 13.78
CA PHE A 40 -11.16 -2.40 12.93
C PHE A 40 -10.46 -3.46 12.07
N ASN A 41 -9.34 -3.10 11.41
CA ASN A 41 -8.61 -4.06 10.58
C ASN A 41 -7.85 -5.11 11.40
N LEU A 42 -7.49 -4.83 12.64
CA LEU A 42 -6.98 -5.84 13.57
C LEU A 42 -8.06 -6.87 13.88
N VAL A 43 -9.28 -6.44 14.18
CA VAL A 43 -10.44 -7.32 14.41
C VAL A 43 -10.79 -8.12 13.15
N CYS A 44 -10.82 -7.48 11.98
CA CYS A 44 -11.04 -8.16 10.70
C CYS A 44 -9.83 -9.00 10.23
N SER A 45 -8.73 -9.04 11.00
CA SER A 45 -7.47 -9.69 10.65
C SER A 45 -6.93 -9.30 9.25
N SER A 46 -7.18 -8.06 8.82
CA SER A 46 -6.76 -7.49 7.53
C SER A 46 -5.43 -6.74 7.67
N ARG A 47 -4.34 -7.49 7.56
CA ARG A 47 -2.97 -6.95 7.72
C ARG A 47 -2.55 -6.07 6.56
N GLY A 48 -3.01 -6.41 5.36
CA GLY A 48 -2.68 -5.67 4.15
C GLY A 48 -3.12 -4.21 4.23
N ALA A 49 -4.31 -3.96 4.79
CA ALA A 49 -4.85 -2.63 5.00
C ALA A 49 -4.01 -1.79 5.98
N ILE A 50 -3.50 -2.41 7.05
CA ILE A 50 -2.67 -1.75 8.07
C ILE A 50 -1.30 -1.39 7.49
N LEU A 51 -0.67 -2.33 6.77
CA LEU A 51 0.58 -2.06 6.07
C LEU A 51 0.41 -0.98 5.00
N GLN A 52 -0.70 -0.99 4.25
CA GLN A 52 -0.99 0.04 3.25
C GLN A 52 -1.04 1.44 3.88
N ILE A 53 -1.79 1.63 4.97
CA ILE A 53 -1.90 2.95 5.62
C ILE A 53 -0.58 3.37 6.29
N PHE A 54 0.19 2.41 6.81
CA PHE A 54 1.51 2.67 7.37
C PHE A 54 2.49 3.18 6.31
N ILE A 55 2.59 2.47 5.18
CA ILE A 55 3.45 2.87 4.05
C ILE A 55 3.02 4.22 3.49
N ALA A 56 1.71 4.42 3.30
CA ALA A 56 1.17 5.70 2.83
C ALA A 56 1.59 6.86 3.75
N THR A 57 1.40 6.69 5.06
CA THR A 57 1.80 7.68 6.08
C THR A 57 3.29 7.97 6.05
N MET A 58 4.13 6.94 5.97
CA MET A 58 5.59 7.07 5.92
C MET A 58 6.05 7.85 4.68
N VAL A 59 5.51 7.52 3.50
CA VAL A 59 5.87 8.18 2.24
C VAL A 59 5.38 9.63 2.22
N MET A 60 4.16 9.89 2.69
CA MET A 60 3.64 11.26 2.80
C MET A 60 4.46 12.10 3.79
N TYR A 61 4.87 11.53 4.92
CA TYR A 61 5.78 12.18 5.86
C TYR A 61 7.09 12.56 5.20
N HIS A 62 7.72 11.62 4.48
CA HIS A 62 8.94 11.90 3.75
C HIS A 62 8.77 13.07 2.77
N LEU A 63 7.78 12.99 1.88
CA LEU A 63 7.54 14.02 0.87
C LEU A 63 7.26 15.40 1.49
N LEU A 64 6.40 15.46 2.50
CA LEU A 64 6.05 16.71 3.17
C LEU A 64 7.25 17.28 3.96
N TYR A 65 8.02 16.43 4.64
CA TYR A 65 9.20 16.85 5.38
C TYR A 65 10.23 17.51 4.48
N HIS A 66 10.57 16.90 3.33
CA HIS A 66 11.53 17.49 2.38
C HIS A 66 10.95 18.70 1.65
N LYS A 67 9.65 18.71 1.35
CA LYS A 67 8.99 19.88 0.79
C LYS A 67 9.01 21.06 1.76
N GLN A 68 9.06 20.86 3.08
CA GLN A 68 9.18 21.92 4.08
C GLN A 68 10.64 22.30 4.37
N ASN A 69 11.54 21.33 4.46
CA ASN A 69 12.89 21.50 4.98
C ASN A 69 14.00 21.45 3.91
N GLY A 70 13.66 21.25 2.64
CA GLY A 70 14.60 21.05 1.53
C GLY A 70 14.92 19.58 1.27
N TRP A 71 15.31 19.28 0.03
CA TRP A 71 15.57 17.92 -0.46
C TRP A 71 16.98 17.39 -0.17
N ASN A 72 17.87 18.23 0.38
CA ASN A 72 19.29 17.89 0.62
C ASN A 72 19.56 17.33 2.02
N LYS A 73 18.52 17.14 2.85
CA LYS A 73 18.70 16.57 4.19
C LYS A 73 18.86 15.06 4.10
N HIS A 74 19.90 14.52 4.73
CA HIS A 74 20.08 13.08 4.85
C HIS A 74 19.17 12.49 5.93
N TYR A 75 18.76 11.25 5.72
CA TYR A 75 18.02 10.51 6.73
C TYR A 75 18.94 10.09 7.88
N ASN A 76 18.43 10.19 9.10
CA ASN A 76 19.11 9.62 10.25
C ASN A 76 18.91 8.10 10.26
N ILE A 77 19.99 7.33 10.19
CA ILE A 77 19.94 5.86 10.24
C ILE A 77 19.21 5.34 11.48
N LYS A 78 19.23 6.09 12.60
CA LYS A 78 18.46 5.76 13.82
C LYS A 78 16.95 5.75 13.58
N ALA A 79 16.45 6.59 12.66
CA ALA A 79 15.04 6.62 12.30
C ALA A 79 14.66 5.38 11.46
N LEU A 80 15.52 4.93 10.55
CA LEU A 80 15.33 3.71 9.78
C LEU A 80 15.27 2.48 10.69
N VAL A 81 16.23 2.36 11.63
CA VAL A 81 16.24 1.28 12.63
C VAL A 81 14.95 1.28 13.44
N LYS A 82 14.47 2.45 13.87
CA LYS A 82 13.19 2.55 14.60
C LYS A 82 12.01 2.04 13.78
N ILE A 83 11.95 2.32 12.48
CA ILE A 83 10.89 1.80 11.59
C ILE A 83 10.93 0.28 11.52
N VAL A 84 12.12 -0.31 11.35
CA VAL A 84 12.30 -1.77 11.31
C VAL A 84 11.84 -2.41 12.61
N VAL A 85 12.25 -1.85 13.77
CA VAL A 85 11.83 -2.34 15.09
C VAL A 85 10.30 -2.28 15.25
N ILE A 86 9.66 -1.17 14.86
CA ILE A 86 8.20 -1.04 14.91
C ILE A 86 7.53 -2.09 14.03
N ALA A 87 8.05 -2.33 12.81
CA ALA A 87 7.51 -3.36 11.92
C ALA A 87 7.63 -4.77 12.52
N THR A 88 8.77 -5.10 13.14
CA THR A 88 8.96 -6.39 13.83
C THR A 88 7.99 -6.57 15.00
N VAL A 89 7.83 -5.54 15.85
CA VAL A 89 6.88 -5.59 16.98
C VAL A 89 5.44 -5.79 16.49
N LEU A 90 5.05 -5.09 15.41
CA LEU A 90 3.73 -5.29 14.81
C LEU A 90 3.54 -6.73 14.31
N LEU A 91 4.55 -7.33 13.67
CA LEU A 91 4.47 -8.74 13.24
C LEU A 91 4.24 -9.70 14.42
N ILE A 92 4.92 -9.48 15.55
CA ILE A 92 4.73 -10.29 16.77
C ILE A 92 3.30 -10.13 17.28
N ILE A 93 2.80 -8.90 17.41
CA ILE A 93 1.41 -8.63 17.84
C ILE A 93 0.41 -9.33 16.91
N PHE A 94 0.65 -9.37 15.60
CA PHE A 94 -0.21 -10.06 14.65
C PHE A 94 -0.20 -11.59 14.80
N VAL A 95 0.91 -12.18 15.24
CA VAL A 95 0.97 -13.61 15.56
C VAL A 95 0.04 -13.91 16.72
N GLU A 96 0.10 -13.13 17.80
CA GLU A 96 -0.75 -13.33 18.98
C GLU A 96 -2.24 -13.09 18.69
N LEU A 97 -2.55 -12.05 17.92
CA LEU A 97 -3.94 -11.74 17.53
C LEU A 97 -4.57 -12.82 16.64
N ARG A 98 -3.78 -13.64 15.94
CA ARG A 98 -4.28 -14.74 15.10
C ARG A 98 -5.11 -15.71 15.93
N ASP A 99 -4.62 -16.06 17.11
CA ASP A 99 -5.20 -17.10 17.96
C ASP A 99 -6.50 -16.59 18.60
N ILE A 100 -6.56 -15.30 18.93
CA ILE A 100 -7.77 -14.60 19.43
C ILE A 100 -8.88 -14.55 18.37
N VAL A 101 -8.53 -14.37 17.10
CA VAL A 101 -9.50 -14.33 15.98
C VAL A 101 -10.00 -15.73 15.59
N GLY A 102 -9.51 -16.79 16.23
CA GLY A 102 -10.04 -18.16 16.05
C GLY A 102 -9.66 -18.82 14.73
N ARG A 103 -8.54 -18.41 14.10
CA ARG A 103 -8.06 -19.10 12.89
C ARG A 103 -7.38 -20.41 13.27
N ASN A 104 -8.11 -21.52 13.12
CA ASN A 104 -7.61 -22.87 13.35
C ASN A 104 -6.64 -23.29 12.22
N TYR A 105 -5.35 -23.30 12.50
CA TYR A 105 -4.31 -23.85 11.62
C TYR A 105 -3.80 -25.19 12.16
N SER A 106 -3.18 -25.99 11.30
CA SER A 106 -2.46 -27.22 11.68
C SER A 106 -1.38 -26.92 12.73
N GLU A 107 -1.02 -27.91 13.56
CA GLU A 107 -0.09 -27.74 14.69
C GLU A 107 1.27 -27.14 14.28
N THR A 108 1.80 -27.50 13.11
CA THR A 108 3.05 -26.94 12.56
C THR A 108 2.90 -25.45 12.19
N ALA A 109 1.73 -25.04 11.71
CA ALA A 109 1.42 -23.65 11.38
C ALA A 109 1.12 -22.77 12.62
N LYS A 110 1.03 -23.36 13.81
CA LYS A 110 0.95 -22.62 15.08
C LYS A 110 2.28 -22.00 15.50
N SER A 111 3.42 -22.55 15.06
CA SER A 111 4.75 -22.01 15.38
C SER A 111 4.88 -20.55 14.94
N PRO A 112 5.14 -19.60 15.87
CA PRO A 112 5.35 -18.19 15.57
C PRO A 112 6.45 -17.95 14.53
N LEU A 113 7.54 -18.72 14.61
CA LEU A 113 8.66 -18.61 13.69
C LEU A 113 8.26 -19.06 12.28
N TYR A 114 7.61 -20.22 12.16
CA TYR A 114 7.10 -20.70 10.86
C TYR A 114 6.17 -19.67 10.22
N TYR A 115 5.29 -19.08 11.04
CA TYR A 115 4.38 -18.04 10.60
C TYR A 115 5.11 -16.82 10.03
N ILE A 116 6.06 -16.27 10.78
CA ILE A 116 6.86 -15.12 10.34
C ILE A 116 7.62 -15.46 9.05
N CYS A 117 8.23 -16.65 8.97
CA CYS A 117 8.92 -17.12 7.77
C CYS A 117 7.99 -17.22 6.55
N CYS A 118 6.76 -17.73 6.71
CA CYS A 118 5.77 -17.75 5.64
C CYS A 118 5.40 -16.33 5.17
N TYR A 119 5.29 -15.36 6.08
CA TYR A 119 4.95 -13.98 5.72
C TYR A 119 6.09 -13.21 5.06
N ILE A 120 7.34 -13.45 5.47
CA ILE A 120 8.51 -12.75 4.92
C ILE A 120 8.99 -13.42 3.62
N GLY A 121 9.01 -14.76 3.57
CA GLY A 121 9.64 -15.54 2.51
C GLY A 121 8.69 -16.40 1.68
N GLY A 122 7.43 -16.59 2.09
CA GLY A 122 6.50 -17.49 1.41
C GLY A 122 6.27 -17.12 -0.05
N SER A 123 6.19 -15.83 -0.37
CA SER A 123 6.00 -15.36 -1.74
C SER A 123 7.16 -15.68 -2.69
N ILE A 124 8.40 -15.72 -2.16
CA ILE A 124 9.60 -16.11 -2.92
C ILE A 124 9.61 -17.62 -3.13
N HIS A 125 9.29 -18.40 -2.10
CA HIS A 125 9.16 -19.86 -2.22
C HIS A 125 8.08 -20.25 -3.25
N LEU A 126 6.93 -19.59 -3.21
CA LEU A 126 5.86 -19.79 -4.16
C LEU A 126 6.27 -19.45 -5.61
N LEU A 127 7.08 -18.40 -5.80
CA LEU A 127 7.65 -18.07 -7.11
C LEU A 127 8.55 -19.21 -7.62
N ASP A 128 9.42 -19.75 -6.77
CA ASP A 128 10.31 -20.87 -7.12
C ASP A 128 9.49 -22.12 -7.51
N ASP A 129 8.45 -22.45 -6.75
CA ASP A 129 7.56 -23.55 -7.09
C ASP A 129 6.86 -23.33 -8.44
N PHE A 130 6.42 -22.10 -8.72
CA PHE A 130 5.81 -21.75 -10.01
C PHE A 130 6.79 -21.93 -11.17
N ILE A 131 8.05 -21.52 -11.02
CA ILE A 131 9.06 -21.70 -12.06
C ILE A 131 9.32 -23.19 -12.32
N LYS A 132 9.38 -24.01 -11.26
CA LYS A 132 9.60 -25.47 -11.37
C LYS A 132 8.40 -26.21 -11.94
N LYS A 133 7.19 -25.78 -11.59
CA LYS A 133 5.92 -26.39 -11.99
C LYS A 133 4.99 -25.28 -12.47
N PRO A 134 5.18 -24.78 -13.71
CA PRO A 134 4.33 -23.73 -14.26
C PRO A 134 2.92 -24.25 -14.50
N ILE A 135 1.96 -23.35 -14.56
CA ILE A 135 0.59 -23.63 -15.01
C ILE A 135 0.45 -23.27 -16.49
N ASP A 136 -0.56 -23.84 -17.14
CA ASP A 136 -0.84 -23.55 -18.54
C ASP A 136 -1.12 -22.07 -18.78
N GLY A 137 -0.59 -21.57 -19.89
CA GLY A 137 -0.79 -20.19 -20.32
C GLY A 137 -2.23 -19.88 -20.70
N SER A 138 -2.56 -18.60 -20.68
CA SER A 138 -3.87 -18.09 -21.10
C SER A 138 -3.79 -17.43 -22.48
N GLN A 139 -4.88 -17.50 -23.25
CA GLN A 139 -5.03 -16.78 -24.52
C GLN A 139 -5.21 -15.26 -24.34
N ILE A 140 -5.61 -14.82 -23.14
CA ILE A 140 -5.75 -13.41 -22.80
C ILE A 140 -4.35 -12.83 -22.51
N TRP A 141 -3.92 -11.89 -23.36
CA TRP A 141 -2.66 -11.15 -23.17
C TRP A 141 -2.70 -10.33 -21.88
N GLY A 142 -1.67 -10.49 -21.03
CA GLY A 142 -1.57 -9.74 -19.78
C GLY A 142 -2.66 -10.06 -18.76
N LYS A 143 -3.23 -11.28 -18.81
CA LYS A 143 -4.35 -11.73 -17.97
C LYS A 143 -4.13 -11.42 -16.49
N GLU A 144 -2.94 -11.71 -15.99
CA GLU A 144 -2.68 -11.58 -14.56
C GLU A 144 -2.11 -10.22 -14.19
N THR A 145 -1.26 -9.67 -15.05
CA THR A 145 -0.55 -8.39 -14.88
C THR A 145 -1.47 -7.19 -15.04
N PHE A 146 -2.39 -7.24 -16.01
CA PHE A 146 -3.35 -6.17 -16.31
C PHE A 146 -4.78 -6.51 -15.94
N TYR A 147 -4.95 -7.46 -15.02
CA TYR A 147 -6.25 -7.93 -14.51
C TYR A 147 -7.27 -6.81 -14.30
N SER A 148 -6.88 -5.76 -13.57
CA SER A 148 -7.78 -4.66 -13.20
C SER A 148 -8.34 -3.92 -14.41
N ILE A 149 -7.51 -3.67 -15.44
CA ILE A 149 -7.97 -3.01 -16.68
C ILE A 149 -8.82 -3.97 -17.50
N ILE A 150 -8.34 -5.20 -17.71
CA ILE A 150 -9.01 -6.18 -18.57
C ILE A 150 -10.42 -6.44 -18.04
N ARG A 151 -10.55 -6.67 -16.72
CA ARG A 151 -11.85 -6.86 -16.07
C ARG A 151 -12.73 -5.62 -16.16
N PHE A 152 -12.17 -4.43 -15.98
CA PHE A 152 -12.93 -3.18 -16.11
C PHE A 152 -13.52 -3.00 -17.51
N ILE A 153 -12.71 -3.23 -18.55
CA ILE A 153 -13.17 -3.16 -19.95
C ILE A 153 -14.20 -4.26 -20.22
N GLY A 154 -13.93 -5.49 -19.80
CA GLY A 154 -14.86 -6.62 -19.95
C GLY A 154 -16.23 -6.35 -19.34
N GLN A 155 -16.27 -5.77 -18.14
CA GLN A 155 -17.51 -5.35 -17.49
C GLN A 155 -18.22 -4.21 -18.22
N ARG A 156 -17.46 -3.24 -18.75
CA ARG A 156 -18.05 -2.07 -19.42
C ARG A 156 -18.65 -2.40 -20.79
N PHE A 157 -18.04 -3.33 -21.52
CA PHE A 157 -18.44 -3.72 -22.88
C PHE A 157 -19.08 -5.11 -22.95
N ASN A 158 -19.35 -5.74 -21.80
CA ASN A 158 -19.99 -7.06 -21.70
C ASN A 158 -19.22 -8.19 -22.41
N ILE A 159 -17.88 -8.15 -22.38
CA ILE A 159 -17.01 -9.18 -22.94
C ILE A 159 -16.80 -10.28 -21.88
N LYS A 160 -17.56 -11.37 -21.98
CA LYS A 160 -17.61 -12.44 -20.95
C LYS A 160 -16.25 -13.03 -20.62
N ASP A 161 -15.41 -13.27 -21.64
CA ASP A 161 -14.08 -13.88 -21.46
C ASP A 161 -13.12 -13.00 -20.64
N TRP A 162 -13.40 -11.69 -20.54
CA TRP A 162 -12.58 -10.75 -19.79
C TRP A 162 -13.06 -10.55 -18.35
N ILE A 163 -14.15 -11.23 -17.95
CA ILE A 163 -14.72 -11.17 -16.61
C ILE A 163 -14.34 -12.44 -15.85
N TYR A 164 -13.14 -12.42 -15.26
CA TYR A 164 -12.60 -13.54 -14.47
C TYR A 164 -12.13 -13.11 -13.08
N ILE A 165 -11.81 -14.10 -12.24
CA ILE A 165 -11.23 -13.90 -10.91
C ILE A 165 -9.70 -13.87 -10.98
N SER A 166 -9.06 -13.08 -10.12
CA SER A 166 -7.59 -12.94 -10.05
C SER A 166 -6.91 -13.87 -9.06
N HIS A 167 -7.63 -14.85 -8.50
CA HIS A 167 -7.07 -15.79 -7.55
C HIS A 167 -6.04 -16.69 -8.22
N LEU A 168 -4.85 -16.75 -7.62
CA LEU A 168 -3.78 -17.64 -8.04
C LEU A 168 -3.96 -19.01 -7.36
N GLU A 169 -3.32 -20.01 -7.94
CA GLU A 169 -3.31 -21.38 -7.45
C GLU A 169 -2.67 -21.48 -6.06
N PHE A 170 -3.25 -22.30 -5.21
CA PHE A 170 -2.64 -22.65 -3.92
C PHE A 170 -1.54 -23.69 -4.13
N ARG A 171 -0.41 -23.52 -3.45
CA ARG A 171 0.68 -24.50 -3.45
C ARG A 171 0.98 -25.01 -2.05
N TYR A 172 1.47 -26.25 -2.02
CA TYR A 172 1.74 -27.00 -0.82
C TYR A 172 3.20 -27.44 -0.82
N SER A 173 3.85 -27.29 0.34
CA SER A 173 5.23 -27.71 0.58
C SER A 173 5.23 -28.66 1.76
N ASN A 174 5.71 -29.89 1.55
CA ASN A 174 5.70 -30.97 2.55
C ASN A 174 4.32 -31.19 3.22
N GLY A 175 3.23 -31.13 2.43
CA GLY A 175 1.86 -31.30 2.93
C GLY A 175 1.27 -30.08 3.65
N LEU A 176 2.04 -28.99 3.82
CA LEU A 176 1.58 -27.74 4.42
C LEU A 176 1.19 -26.73 3.33
N ASN A 177 0.05 -26.06 3.50
CA ASN A 177 -0.38 -24.99 2.62
C ASN A 177 0.51 -23.76 2.79
N VAL A 178 1.29 -23.43 1.76
CA VAL A 178 2.15 -22.23 1.74
C VAL A 178 1.33 -20.99 1.37
N GLY A 179 0.28 -21.16 0.55
CA GLY A 179 -0.65 -20.13 0.15
C GLY A 179 -0.70 -19.92 -1.36
N ASN A 180 -1.20 -18.75 -1.76
CA ASN A 180 -1.38 -18.34 -3.15
C ASN A 180 -0.95 -16.88 -3.40
N ILE A 181 -0.06 -16.36 -2.55
CA ILE A 181 0.44 -14.97 -2.62
C ILE A 181 1.89 -15.00 -3.10
N TYR A 182 2.06 -14.88 -4.41
CA TYR A 182 3.34 -14.92 -5.11
C TYR A 182 3.85 -13.52 -5.33
N THR A 183 5.18 -13.34 -5.41
CA THR A 183 5.77 -12.05 -5.81
C THR A 183 5.18 -11.50 -7.12
N ALA A 184 5.33 -10.20 -7.36
CA ALA A 184 4.89 -9.59 -8.61
C ALA A 184 5.49 -10.26 -9.86
N PHE A 185 6.71 -10.79 -9.74
CA PHE A 185 7.44 -11.42 -10.83
C PHE A 185 6.72 -12.65 -11.38
N ARG A 186 5.95 -13.38 -10.56
CA ARG A 186 5.19 -14.55 -11.04
C ARG A 186 4.19 -14.16 -12.14
N LYS A 187 3.43 -13.09 -11.92
CA LYS A 187 2.45 -12.61 -12.91
C LYS A 187 3.13 -12.11 -14.18
N TYR A 188 4.26 -11.42 -14.03
CA TYR A 188 5.03 -10.94 -15.18
C TYR A 188 5.61 -12.09 -16.01
N ILE A 189 6.11 -13.14 -15.36
CA ILE A 189 6.60 -14.34 -16.03
C ILE A 189 5.45 -15.11 -16.69
N TYR A 190 4.32 -15.26 -16.00
CA TYR A 190 3.15 -15.96 -16.53
C TYR A 190 2.64 -15.33 -17.83
N ASP A 191 2.53 -13.99 -17.89
CA ASP A 191 1.99 -13.31 -19.07
C ASP A 191 3.02 -13.08 -20.18
N PHE A 192 4.31 -12.89 -19.84
CA PHE A 192 5.31 -12.37 -20.78
C PHE A 192 6.69 -13.04 -20.70
N GLY A 193 6.79 -14.16 -19.98
CA GLY A 193 8.05 -14.84 -19.71
C GLY A 193 9.05 -13.98 -18.94
N TYR A 194 10.33 -14.37 -18.97
CA TYR A 194 11.39 -13.62 -18.27
C TYR A 194 11.58 -12.20 -18.80
N PHE A 195 11.27 -11.95 -20.08
CA PHE A 195 11.24 -10.59 -20.62
C PHE A 195 10.22 -9.72 -19.88
N GLY A 196 9.08 -10.30 -19.50
CA GLY A 196 8.07 -9.72 -18.60
C GLY A 196 8.65 -9.03 -17.39
N VAL A 197 9.54 -9.71 -16.68
CA VAL A 197 10.17 -9.18 -15.47
C VAL A 197 10.90 -7.87 -15.78
N ILE A 198 11.67 -7.83 -16.86
CA ILE A 198 12.47 -6.67 -17.24
C ILE A 198 11.57 -5.48 -17.60
N TRP A 199 10.63 -5.67 -18.52
CA TRP A 199 9.86 -4.52 -19.01
C TRP A 199 8.77 -4.08 -18.02
N CYS A 200 8.11 -5.00 -17.29
CA CYS A 200 7.13 -4.62 -16.27
C CYS A 200 7.79 -3.86 -15.12
N THR A 201 8.98 -4.29 -14.66
CA THR A 201 9.72 -3.57 -13.63
C THR A 201 10.18 -2.20 -14.12
N ALA A 202 10.64 -2.09 -15.37
CA ALA A 202 10.98 -0.82 -15.99
C ALA A 202 9.76 0.13 -16.08
N LEU A 203 8.59 -0.39 -16.49
CA LEU A 203 7.35 0.38 -16.55
C LEU A 203 6.92 0.88 -15.16
N VAL A 204 6.94 0.00 -14.16
CA VAL A 204 6.64 0.38 -12.77
C VAL A 204 7.62 1.46 -12.29
N SER A 205 8.92 1.25 -12.49
CA SER A 205 9.96 2.22 -12.11
C SER A 205 9.74 3.57 -12.78
N PHE A 206 9.46 3.58 -14.08
CA PHE A 206 9.19 4.80 -14.85
C PHE A 206 8.00 5.57 -14.28
N ILE A 207 6.86 4.92 -14.06
CA ILE A 207 5.64 5.59 -13.54
C ILE A 207 5.87 6.16 -12.14
N TYR A 208 6.42 5.37 -11.21
CA TYR A 208 6.62 5.83 -9.84
C TYR A 208 7.64 6.98 -9.77
N ASN A 209 8.74 6.89 -10.53
CA ASN A 209 9.73 7.97 -10.60
C ASN A 209 9.14 9.24 -11.22
N GLN A 210 8.35 9.12 -12.28
CA GLN A 210 7.73 10.29 -12.92
C GLN A 210 6.84 11.05 -11.93
N ILE A 211 6.02 10.34 -11.15
CA ILE A 211 5.16 10.97 -10.14
C ILE A 211 6.01 11.58 -9.01
N TYR A 212 7.00 10.85 -8.52
CA TYR A 212 7.90 11.32 -7.45
C TYR A 212 8.65 12.60 -7.86
N TYR A 213 9.27 12.63 -9.04
CA TYR A 213 10.00 13.79 -9.52
C TYR A 213 9.10 14.99 -9.81
N THR A 214 7.88 14.74 -10.29
CA THR A 214 6.86 15.78 -10.43
C THR A 214 6.53 16.44 -9.09
N ILE A 215 6.36 15.64 -8.03
CA ILE A 215 6.15 16.16 -6.67
C ILE A 215 7.38 16.92 -6.18
N LYS A 216 8.58 16.35 -6.38
CA LYS A 216 9.86 16.90 -5.92
C LYS A 216 10.15 18.29 -6.48
N TYR A 217 9.96 18.45 -7.79
CA TYR A 217 10.25 19.69 -8.51
C TYR A 217 9.04 20.63 -8.63
N SER A 218 7.89 20.26 -8.06
CA SER A 218 6.72 21.12 -8.04
C SER A 218 6.96 22.38 -7.20
N LYS A 219 6.88 23.54 -7.87
CA LYS A 219 6.94 24.87 -7.23
C LYS A 219 5.68 25.19 -6.42
N LYS A 220 4.58 24.43 -6.59
CA LYS A 220 3.30 24.66 -5.90
C LYS A 220 3.40 24.22 -4.44
N ARG A 221 3.68 25.17 -3.55
CA ARG A 221 3.76 24.95 -2.10
C ARG A 221 2.47 25.33 -1.35
N SER A 222 1.48 25.89 -2.04
CA SER A 222 0.36 26.64 -1.43
C SER A 222 -1.04 26.01 -1.54
N VAL A 223 -1.21 24.83 -2.14
CA VAL A 223 -2.54 24.20 -2.22
C VAL A 223 -2.87 23.56 -0.88
N LEU A 224 -4.11 23.77 -0.41
CA LEU A 224 -4.62 23.27 0.88
C LEU A 224 -4.43 21.75 1.05
N TYR A 225 -4.42 21.02 -0.07
CA TYR A 225 -4.11 19.60 -0.18
C TYR A 225 -3.25 19.39 -1.42
N ASP A 226 -2.07 18.80 -1.26
CA ASP A 226 -1.27 18.39 -2.41
C ASP A 226 -1.78 17.03 -2.91
N ILE A 227 -2.65 17.08 -3.93
CA ILE A 227 -3.29 15.89 -4.51
C ILE A 227 -2.23 14.91 -5.01
N SER A 228 -1.11 15.40 -5.54
CA SER A 228 -0.04 14.54 -6.04
C SER A 228 0.60 13.75 -4.90
N ILE A 229 0.80 14.36 -3.72
CA ILE A 229 1.30 13.65 -2.53
C ILE A 229 0.28 12.62 -2.02
N ILE A 230 -1.00 13.00 -1.96
CA ILE A 230 -2.07 12.09 -1.52
C ILE A 230 -2.16 10.90 -2.48
N PHE A 231 -2.22 11.15 -3.79
CA PHE A 231 -2.25 10.13 -4.83
C PHE A 231 -1.02 9.23 -4.78
N PHE A 232 0.17 9.80 -4.61
CA PHE A 232 1.38 8.99 -4.46
C PHE A 232 1.34 8.13 -3.19
N GLY A 233 0.82 8.65 -2.07
CA GLY A 233 0.57 7.86 -0.86
C GLY A 233 -0.41 6.70 -1.08
N TYR A 234 -1.41 6.88 -1.95
CA TYR A 234 -2.37 5.83 -2.32
C TYR A 234 -1.75 4.68 -3.09
N ILE A 235 -0.80 4.96 -3.99
CA ILE A 235 -0.16 3.92 -4.82
C ILE A 235 1.13 3.38 -4.22
N ALA A 236 1.79 4.14 -3.32
CA ALA A 236 3.11 3.81 -2.77
C ALA A 236 3.22 2.38 -2.23
N TYR A 237 2.19 1.88 -1.54
CA TYR A 237 2.17 0.52 -1.01
C TYR A 237 2.40 -0.55 -2.09
N GLY A 238 1.91 -0.32 -3.32
CA GLY A 238 2.06 -1.25 -4.43
C GLY A 238 3.52 -1.56 -4.70
N TYR A 239 4.38 -0.54 -4.69
CA TYR A 239 5.83 -0.69 -4.87
C TYR A 239 6.48 -1.56 -3.80
N PHE A 240 6.19 -1.31 -2.52
CA PHE A 240 6.72 -2.11 -1.41
C PHE A 240 6.18 -3.55 -1.43
N TYR A 241 4.97 -3.74 -1.94
CA TYR A 241 4.34 -5.04 -2.03
C TYR A 241 4.89 -5.89 -3.17
N MET A 242 5.70 -5.35 -4.06
CA MET A 242 6.21 -6.07 -5.23
C MET A 242 6.91 -7.39 -4.87
N SER A 243 7.60 -7.44 -3.73
CA SER A 243 8.26 -8.65 -3.21
C SER A 243 7.29 -9.68 -2.61
N ILE A 244 6.04 -9.29 -2.34
CA ILE A 244 5.00 -10.12 -1.73
C ILE A 244 3.95 -10.51 -2.78
N GLN A 245 3.46 -9.53 -3.55
CA GLN A 245 2.42 -9.70 -4.57
C GLN A 245 2.46 -8.63 -5.64
N GLU A 246 1.97 -8.97 -6.84
CA GLU A 246 1.70 -7.96 -7.87
C GLU A 246 0.61 -7.02 -7.36
N GLN A 247 1.06 -5.85 -6.94
CA GLN A 247 0.29 -4.70 -6.55
C GLN A 247 0.77 -3.39 -7.17
N PRO A 248 2.02 -3.22 -7.69
CA PRO A 248 2.40 -1.94 -8.28
C PRO A 248 1.49 -1.48 -9.42
N LEU A 249 1.24 -2.34 -10.42
CA LEU A 249 0.42 -1.99 -11.58
C LEU A 249 -1.05 -2.04 -11.19
N SER A 250 -1.48 -3.06 -10.43
CA SER A 250 -2.84 -3.12 -9.90
C SER A 250 -3.22 -1.87 -9.10
N ALA A 251 -2.32 -1.31 -8.27
CA ALA A 251 -2.57 -0.09 -7.51
C ALA A 251 -2.66 1.17 -8.39
N ILE A 252 -1.91 1.25 -9.49
CA ILE A 252 -2.01 2.37 -10.43
C ILE A 252 -3.29 2.28 -11.26
N LEU A 253 -3.63 1.07 -11.70
CA LEU A 253 -4.65 0.81 -12.71
C LEU A 253 -6.04 0.54 -12.12
N CYS A 254 -6.14 0.33 -10.81
CA CYS A 254 -7.42 0.17 -10.16
C CYS A 254 -8.22 1.47 -10.21
N THR A 255 -9.44 1.43 -10.75
CA THR A 255 -10.31 2.61 -10.85
C THR A 255 -10.57 3.29 -9.49
N THR A 256 -10.58 2.51 -8.40
CA THR A 256 -10.77 3.05 -7.05
C THR A 256 -9.62 3.96 -6.60
N THR A 257 -8.37 3.70 -7.01
CA THR A 257 -7.22 4.53 -6.61
C THR A 257 -7.22 5.89 -7.30
N ILE A 258 -7.84 5.97 -8.49
CA ILE A 258 -8.03 7.21 -9.25
C ILE A 258 -9.24 7.99 -8.71
N ILE A 259 -10.36 7.31 -8.46
CA ILE A 259 -11.62 7.93 -8.08
C ILE A 259 -11.59 8.46 -6.63
N MET A 260 -10.98 7.73 -5.69
CA MET A 260 -11.02 8.09 -4.26
C MET A 260 -10.35 9.43 -3.90
N PRO A 261 -9.17 9.79 -4.44
CA PRO A 261 -8.60 11.13 -4.24
C PRO A 261 -9.49 12.24 -4.80
N ILE A 262 -10.13 12.02 -5.94
CA ILE A 262 -11.02 12.99 -6.59
C ILE A 262 -12.29 13.18 -5.75
N LEU A 263 -12.92 12.08 -5.32
CA LEU A 263 -14.07 12.11 -4.42
C LEU A 263 -13.72 12.79 -3.09
N PHE A 264 -12.56 12.50 -2.51
CA PHE A 264 -12.11 13.18 -1.30
C PHE A 264 -12.00 14.68 -1.51
N MET A 265 -11.43 15.12 -2.64
CA MET A 265 -11.33 16.54 -2.97
C MET A 265 -12.70 17.18 -3.19
N LEU A 266 -13.63 16.50 -3.84
CA LEU A 266 -15.03 16.95 -4.00
C LEU A 266 -15.70 17.09 -2.64
N VAL A 267 -15.61 16.08 -1.78
CA VAL A 267 -16.17 16.12 -0.42
C VAL A 267 -15.57 17.26 0.37
N VAL A 268 -14.25 17.44 0.36
CA VAL A 268 -13.58 18.55 1.04
C VAL A 268 -13.99 19.91 0.46
N TYR A 269 -14.12 20.02 -0.86
CA TYR A 269 -14.59 21.24 -1.53
C TYR A 269 -16.04 21.57 -1.13
N CYS A 270 -16.93 20.58 -1.11
CA CYS A 270 -18.31 20.71 -0.65
C CYS A 270 -18.40 21.02 0.86
N LEU A 271 -17.56 20.39 1.69
CA LEU A 271 -17.55 20.57 3.14
C LEU A 271 -16.85 21.85 3.59
N LYS A 272 -16.01 22.46 2.74
CA LYS A 272 -15.50 23.83 2.93
C LYS A 272 -16.63 24.86 3.05
N LEU A 273 -17.87 24.53 2.68
CA LEU A 273 -19.04 25.37 2.93
C LEU A 273 -19.54 25.34 4.39
N LYS A 274 -19.19 24.35 5.24
CA LYS A 274 -19.76 24.25 6.61
C LYS A 274 -18.87 23.68 7.73
N VAL A 275 -17.68 23.12 7.49
CA VAL A 275 -16.98 22.32 8.53
C VAL A 275 -15.76 23.05 9.14
N ARG A 276 -15.87 23.47 10.41
CA ARG A 276 -14.83 24.09 11.26
C ARG A 276 -13.77 23.11 11.82
N PHE A 277 -13.86 21.81 11.52
CA PHE A 277 -13.13 20.76 12.26
C PHE A 277 -11.70 20.45 11.77
N LEU A 278 -11.33 20.84 10.55
CA LEU A 278 -10.00 20.57 9.99
C LEU A 278 -9.19 21.86 9.85
N LYS A 279 -8.49 22.25 10.93
CA LYS A 279 -7.56 23.39 10.88
C LYS A 279 -6.21 22.94 10.32
N ILE A 280 -6.09 22.96 9.00
CA ILE A 280 -4.80 22.79 8.33
C ILE A 280 -3.98 24.06 8.53
N ARG A 281 -2.83 23.93 9.20
CA ARG A 281 -1.90 25.05 9.38
C ARG A 281 -0.79 24.94 8.34
N PHE A 282 -0.35 26.09 7.84
CA PHE A 282 0.78 26.19 6.92
C PHE A 282 1.99 26.76 7.66
N CYS A 283 3.18 26.40 7.19
CA CYS A 283 4.37 27.13 7.58
C CYS A 283 4.23 28.56 7.05
N ARG A 284 4.11 29.54 7.95
CA ARG A 284 4.25 30.95 7.56
C ARG A 284 5.68 31.15 7.06
N ARG A 285 5.83 31.79 5.91
CA ARG A 285 7.11 32.39 5.52
C ARG A 285 7.41 33.54 6.47
#